data_AF-A0A3Q9FY84-F1
#
_entry.id   AF-A0A3Q9FY84-F1
#
_cell.length_a   1.000
_cell.length_b   1.000
_cell.length_c   1.000
_cell.angle_alpha   90.00
_cell.angle_beta   90.00
_cell.angle_gamma   90.00
#
_symmetry.space_group_name_H-M   'P 1'
#
loop_
_entity.id
_entity.type
_entity.pdbx_description
1 polymer ?
#
loop_
_entity_poly.entity_id
_entity_poly.type
_entity_poly.pdbx_seq_one_letter_code
_entity_poly.pdbx_strand_id
1 'polypeptide(L)'
;MYKLTPRHFAFPIAAFVGGVLGVDYADELAAHHVPLLTMVACCLSIFATVYTAVRWFIEVLSATTHKCRAAGCGFRVRVPSNDPGESRRWQEIAAAHPVHDQPYHRV
;
A
#
# COMPACT_ATOMS: atom_id res chain seq x y z
N MET A 1 -19.89 -12.76 6.79
CA MET A 1 -19.35 -11.39 6.78
C MET A 1 -18.19 -11.34 5.80
N TYR A 2 -18.44 -10.85 4.60
CA TYR A 2 -17.45 -10.74 3.54
C TYR A 2 -16.45 -9.65 3.95
N LYS A 3 -15.19 -10.04 4.25
CA LYS A 3 -14.12 -9.06 4.43
C LYS A 3 -13.84 -8.42 3.07
N LEU A 4 -14.50 -7.31 2.77
CA LEU A 4 -14.16 -6.51 1.59
C LEU A 4 -12.69 -6.11 1.71
N THR A 5 -11.85 -6.78 0.95
CA THR A 5 -10.41 -6.52 0.93
C THR A 5 -10.23 -5.14 0.27
N PRO A 6 -9.48 -4.21 0.89
CA PRO A 6 -9.32 -2.84 0.37
C PRO A 6 -8.78 -2.79 -1.08
N ARG A 7 -8.16 -3.89 -1.54
CA ARG A 7 -7.71 -4.11 -2.91
C ARG A 7 -8.83 -4.03 -3.96
N HIS A 8 -10.08 -4.36 -3.63
CA HIS A 8 -11.21 -4.29 -4.57
C HIS A 8 -11.58 -2.86 -4.95
N PHE A 9 -11.27 -1.89 -4.09
CA PHE A 9 -11.51 -0.48 -4.36
C PHE A 9 -10.35 0.19 -5.12
N ALA A 10 -9.20 -0.47 -5.26
CA ALA A 10 -8.03 0.11 -5.93
C ALA A 10 -8.32 0.49 -7.39
N PHE A 11 -8.96 -0.42 -8.13
CA PHE A 11 -9.30 -0.19 -9.53
C PHE A 11 -10.35 0.91 -9.73
N PRO A 12 -11.52 0.92 -9.06
CA PRO A 12 -12.50 1.99 -9.26
C PRO A 12 -11.99 3.36 -8.80
N ILE A 13 -11.20 3.43 -7.72
CA ILE A 13 -10.57 4.70 -7.29
C ILE A 13 -9.58 5.19 -8.35
N ALA A 14 -8.70 4.31 -8.82
CA ALA A 14 -7.71 4.68 -9.84
C ALA A 14 -8.37 5.08 -11.17
N ALA A 15 -9.43 4.39 -11.57
CA ALA A 15 -10.20 4.71 -12.78
C ALA A 15 -10.88 6.07 -12.66
N PHE A 16 -11.50 6.37 -11.51
CA PHE A 16 -12.13 7.66 -11.28
C PHE A 16 -11.12 8.80 -11.28
N VAL A 17 -10.07 8.70 -10.45
CA VAL A 17 -9.04 9.76 -10.33
C VAL A 17 -8.25 9.92 -11.63
N GLY A 18 -7.82 8.82 -12.23
CA GLY A 18 -7.09 8.83 -13.50
C GLY A 18 -7.94 9.34 -14.66
N GLY A 19 -9.26 9.05 -14.66
CA GLY A 19 -10.20 9.56 -15.65
C GLY A 19 -10.39 11.08 -15.55
N VAL A 20 -10.62 11.60 -14.34
CA VAL A 20 -10.77 13.06 -14.11
C VAL A 20 -9.51 13.81 -14.55
N LEU A 21 -8.33 13.34 -14.12
CA LEU A 21 -7.06 13.94 -14.52
C LEU A 21 -6.84 13.81 -16.03
N GLY A 22 -7.13 12.65 -16.61
CA GLY A 22 -6.98 12.42 -18.06
C GLY A 22 -7.84 13.36 -18.90
N VAL A 23 -9.08 13.66 -18.47
CA VAL A 23 -9.96 14.63 -19.15
C VAL A 23 -9.41 16.04 -19.05
N ASP A 24 -8.98 16.46 -17.86
CA ASP A 24 -8.40 17.79 -17.63
C ASP A 24 -7.16 18.03 -18.51
N TYR A 25 -6.24 17.07 -18.54
CA TYR A 25 -5.07 17.13 -19.43
C TYR A 25 -5.44 17.02 -20.91
N ALA A 26 -6.45 16.23 -21.27
CA ALA A 26 -6.88 16.12 -22.66
C ALA A 26 -7.46 17.45 -23.18
N ASP A 27 -8.24 18.16 -22.36
CA ASP A 27 -8.78 19.48 -22.70
C ASP A 27 -7.64 20.50 -22.88
N GLU A 28 -6.65 20.50 -21.99
CA GLU A 28 -5.47 21.38 -22.10
C GLU A 28 -4.62 21.04 -23.35
N LEU A 29 -4.38 19.75 -23.64
CA LEU A 29 -3.62 19.32 -24.81
C LEU A 29 -4.37 19.56 -26.13
N ALA A 30 -5.71 19.47 -26.12
CA ALA A 30 -6.53 19.75 -27.29
C ALA A 30 -6.40 21.22 -27.72
N ALA A 31 -6.28 22.16 -26.76
CA ALA A 31 -6.01 23.57 -27.07
C ALA A 31 -4.70 23.76 -27.85
N HIS A 32 -3.72 22.86 -27.66
CA HIS A 32 -2.40 22.93 -28.28
C HIS A 32 -2.23 22.06 -29.55
N HIS A 33 -3.31 21.51 -30.11
CA HIS A 33 -3.30 20.73 -31.36
C HIS A 33 -2.33 19.53 -31.31
N VAL A 34 -2.17 18.94 -30.13
CA VAL A 34 -1.27 17.82 -29.89
C VAL A 34 -1.81 16.55 -30.60
N PRO A 35 -0.96 15.68 -31.16
CA PRO A 35 -1.42 14.45 -31.80
C PRO A 35 -2.20 13.52 -30.86
N LEU A 36 -3.20 12.81 -31.39
CA LEU A 36 -4.06 11.89 -30.63
C LEU A 36 -3.27 10.78 -29.92
N LEU A 37 -2.25 10.22 -30.57
CA LEU A 37 -1.43 9.15 -29.99
C LEU A 37 -0.68 9.61 -28.73
N THR A 38 -0.18 10.85 -28.74
CA THR A 38 0.47 11.44 -27.56
C THR A 38 -0.52 11.68 -26.43
N MET A 39 -1.75 12.13 -26.72
CA MET A 39 -2.80 12.27 -25.70
C MET A 39 -3.15 10.92 -25.05
N VAL A 40 -3.33 9.86 -25.85
CA VAL A 40 -3.61 8.51 -25.33
C VAL A 40 -2.46 8.00 -24.46
N ALA A 41 -1.21 8.19 -24.89
CA ALA A 41 -0.03 7.81 -24.11
C ALA A 41 0.02 8.56 -22.76
N CYS A 42 -0.27 9.86 -22.75
CA CYS A 42 -0.35 10.67 -21.54
C CYS A 42 -1.43 10.15 -20.58
N CYS A 43 -2.65 9.92 -21.07
CA CYS A 43 -3.74 9.41 -20.25
C CYS A 43 -3.43 8.03 -19.66
N LEU A 44 -2.85 7.12 -20.44
CA LEU A 44 -2.40 5.81 -19.95
C LEU A 44 -1.30 5.92 -18.90
N SER A 45 -0.34 6.84 -19.08
CA SER A 45 0.72 7.09 -18.10
C SER A 45 0.16 7.66 -16.80
N ILE A 46 -0.78 8.61 -16.86
CA ILE A 46 -1.45 9.17 -15.68
C ILE A 46 -2.19 8.05 -14.95
N PHE A 47 -3.00 7.26 -15.66
CA PHE A 47 -3.72 6.14 -15.07
C PHE A 47 -2.78 5.12 -14.41
N ALA A 48 -1.69 4.73 -15.08
CA ALA A 48 -0.70 3.81 -14.51
C ALA A 48 -0.07 4.36 -13.23
N THR A 49 0.26 5.66 -13.21
CA THR A 49 0.86 6.33 -12.05
C THR A 49 -0.12 6.44 -10.89
N VAL A 50 -1.38 6.80 -11.17
CA VAL A 50 -2.44 6.85 -10.15
C VAL A 50 -2.72 5.45 -9.60
N TYR A 51 -2.77 4.43 -10.46
CA TYR A 51 -2.99 3.05 -10.04
C TYR A 51 -1.88 2.53 -9.13
N THR A 52 -0.61 2.77 -9.47
CA THR A 52 0.52 2.38 -8.61
C THR A 52 0.52 3.12 -7.29
N ALA A 53 0.22 4.42 -7.29
CA ALA A 53 0.11 5.23 -6.07
C ALA A 53 -1.02 4.73 -5.16
N VAL A 54 -2.20 4.43 -5.71
CA VAL A 54 -3.35 3.89 -4.95
C VAL A 54 -3.00 2.52 -4.36
N ARG A 55 -2.34 1.63 -5.12
CA ARG A 55 -1.91 0.33 -4.61
C ARG A 55 -0.93 0.46 -3.46
N TRP A 56 0.08 1.32 -3.62
CA TRP A 56 1.05 1.59 -2.56
C TRP A 56 0.38 2.16 -1.31
N PHE A 57 -0.55 3.10 -1.48
CA PHE A 57 -1.30 3.68 -0.37
C PHE A 57 -2.13 2.63 0.38
N ILE A 58 -2.80 1.74 -0.35
CA ILE A 58 -3.54 0.62 0.23
C ILE A 58 -2.60 -0.29 1.02
N GLU A 59 -1.43 -0.63 0.49
CA GLU A 59 -0.43 -1.47 1.17
C GLU A 59 0.10 -0.81 2.45
N VAL A 60 0.39 0.49 2.40
CA VAL A 60 0.84 1.27 3.56
C VAL A 60 -0.24 1.33 4.65
N LEU A 61 -1.51 1.52 4.25
CA LEU A 61 -2.65 1.55 5.17
C LEU A 61 -3.04 0.18 5.71
N SER A 62 -2.87 -0.88 4.93
CA SER A 62 -3.12 -2.25 5.38
C SER A 62 -2.02 -2.81 6.26
N ALA A 63 -0.89 -2.12 6.35
CA ALA A 63 0.25 -2.58 7.12
C ALA A 63 -0.08 -2.61 8.62
N THR A 64 0.02 -3.80 9.22
CA THR A 64 -0.14 -3.99 10.67
C THR A 64 1.22 -3.99 11.34
N THR A 65 1.28 -3.42 12.55
CA THR A 65 2.50 -3.49 13.36
C THR A 65 2.26 -4.43 14.53
N HIS A 66 3.05 -5.49 14.60
CA HIS A 66 3.04 -6.44 15.71
C HIS A 66 4.20 -6.11 16.64
N LYS A 67 3.90 -5.93 17.94
CA LYS A 67 4.88 -5.66 18.98
C LYS A 67 4.94 -6.84 19.95
N CYS A 68 6.12 -7.14 20.47
CA CYS A 68 6.20 -8.03 21.62
C CYS A 68 5.53 -7.36 22.85
N ARG A 69 4.81 -8.15 23.66
CA ARG A 69 4.13 -7.67 24.87
C ARG A 69 4.97 -7.81 26.15
N ALA A 70 6.16 -8.40 26.07
CA ALA A 70 7.04 -8.55 27.22
C ALA A 70 7.58 -7.21 27.73
N ALA A 71 7.67 -7.06 29.05
CA ALA A 71 8.18 -5.84 29.69
C ALA A 71 9.64 -5.59 29.32
N GLY A 72 9.94 -4.39 28.82
CA GLY A 72 11.30 -3.99 28.41
C GLY A 72 11.72 -4.41 27.00
N CYS A 73 10.88 -5.13 26.25
CA CYS A 73 11.20 -5.53 24.88
C CYS A 73 10.80 -4.45 23.86
N GLY A 74 11.76 -4.02 23.03
CA GLY A 74 11.54 -3.03 21.96
C GLY A 74 11.15 -3.62 20.60
N PHE A 75 11.08 -4.96 20.48
CA PHE A 75 10.89 -5.64 19.20
C PHE A 75 9.52 -5.34 18.58
N ARG A 76 9.55 -4.82 17.35
CA ARG A 76 8.38 -4.48 16.53
C ARG A 76 8.61 -4.93 15.11
N VAL A 77 7.60 -5.55 14.51
CA VAL A 77 7.60 -5.96 13.09
C VAL A 77 6.43 -5.29 12.41
N ARG A 78 6.70 -4.61 11.30
CA ARG A 78 5.68 -4.08 10.41
C ARG A 78 5.44 -5.09 9.30
N VAL A 79 4.22 -5.55 9.15
CA VAL A 79 3.81 -6.53 8.15
C VAL A 79 2.91 -5.83 7.13
N PRO A 80 3.20 -5.91 5.82
CA PRO A 80 2.40 -5.23 4.78
C PRO A 80 0.96 -5.78 4.63
N SER A 81 0.77 -7.02 5.08
CA SER A 81 -0.41 -7.85 4.86
C SER A 81 -1.13 -8.12 6.19
N ASN A 82 -2.44 -7.85 6.23
CA ASN A 82 -3.33 -8.18 7.35
C ASN A 82 -4.12 -9.46 7.08
N ASP A 83 -3.49 -10.46 6.47
CA ASP A 83 -4.08 -11.79 6.42
C ASP A 83 -4.17 -12.35 7.87
N PRO A 84 -5.31 -12.93 8.29
CA PRO A 84 -5.47 -13.41 9.67
C PRO A 84 -4.47 -14.52 10.05
N GLY A 85 -4.14 -15.41 9.12
CA GLY A 85 -3.17 -16.48 9.34
C GLY A 85 -1.76 -15.92 9.41
N GLU A 86 -1.42 -15.00 8.50
CA GLU A 86 -0.14 -14.31 8.50
C GLU A 86 0.05 -13.45 9.76
N SER A 87 -0.98 -12.73 10.18
CA SER A 87 -0.98 -11.93 11.41
C SER A 87 -0.73 -12.78 12.66
N ARG A 88 -1.34 -13.98 12.74
CA ARG A 88 -1.09 -14.92 13.84
C ARG A 88 0.35 -15.43 13.83
N ARG A 89 0.88 -15.80 12.65
CA ARG A 89 2.26 -16.24 12.49
C ARG A 89 3.26 -15.14 12.91
N TRP A 90 3.00 -13.89 12.54
CA TRP A 90 3.85 -12.76 12.94
C TRP A 90 3.74 -12.44 14.43
N GLN A 91 2.60 -12.67 15.07
CA GLN A 91 2.47 -12.61 16.53
C GLN A 91 3.30 -13.71 17.22
N GLU A 92 3.28 -14.93 16.68
CA GLU A 92 4.08 -16.05 17.20
C GLU A 92 5.58 -15.79 17.02
N ILE A 93 6.02 -15.28 15.87
CA ILE A 93 7.41 -14.87 15.62
C ILE A 93 7.82 -13.75 16.58
N ALA A 94 6.94 -12.75 16.78
CA ALA A 94 7.21 -11.67 17.73
C ALA A 94 7.22 -12.15 19.20
N ALA A 95 6.60 -13.28 19.53
CA ALA A 95 6.68 -13.88 20.86
C ALA A 95 7.93 -14.76 21.03
N ALA A 96 8.36 -15.46 19.97
CA ALA A 96 9.49 -16.39 19.98
C ALA A 96 10.82 -15.77 19.54
N HIS A 97 10.93 -14.44 19.48
CA HIS A 97 12.12 -13.77 18.99
C HIS A 97 13.28 -13.88 20.01
N PRO A 98 14.54 -14.00 19.52
CA PRO A 98 15.69 -14.37 20.36
C PRO A 98 16.15 -13.30 21.36
N VAL A 99 15.58 -12.09 21.32
CA VAL A 99 15.86 -11.04 22.34
C VAL A 99 15.34 -11.45 23.73
N HIS A 100 14.46 -12.45 23.82
CA HIS A 100 14.11 -13.09 25.09
C HIS A 100 15.16 -14.07 25.63
N ASP A 101 15.95 -14.66 24.74
CA ASP A 101 16.97 -15.67 25.08
C ASP A 101 18.38 -15.07 25.20
N GLN A 102 18.57 -13.80 24.85
CA GLN A 102 19.82 -13.09 25.11
C GLN A 102 19.78 -12.48 26.51
N PRO A 103 20.52 -13.03 27.50
CA PRO A 103 20.71 -12.33 28.76
C PRO A 103 21.38 -11.00 28.44
N TYR A 104 20.75 -9.92 28.90
CA TYR A 104 21.27 -8.57 28.84
C TYR A 104 22.72 -8.56 29.39
N HIS A 105 23.73 -8.55 28.51
CA HIS A 105 25.04 -8.04 28.89
C HIS A 105 24.98 -6.54 28.63
N ARG A 106 24.71 -5.81 29.72
CA ARG A 106 24.76 -4.37 29.83
C ARG A 106 26.17 -3.90 29.40
N VAL A 107 26.26 -3.05 28.38
CA VAL A 107 27.41 -2.17 28.11
C VAL A 107 26.94 -0.74 28.29
#